data_AF-A0A970NTS4-F1
#
_entry.id   AF-A0A970NTS4-F1
#
_cell.length_a   1.000
_cell.length_b   1.000
_cell.length_c   1.000
_cell.angle_alpha   90.00
_cell.angle_beta   90.00
_cell.angle_gamma   90.00
#
_symmetry.space_group_name_H-M   'P 1'
#
loop_
_entity.id
_entity.type
_entity.pdbx_description
1 polymer ?
#
loop_
_entity_poly.entity_id
_entity_poly.type
_entity_poly.pdbx_seq_one_letter_code
_entity_poly.pdbx_strand_id
1 'polypeptide(L)' 'MTNKKALYTHVSEIDHEKYWIMCPVCNGKTRVQIYKNTILMNFPLFCPKCKFVHIIDVKELKITIKSARR' A
#
# COMPACT_ATOMS: atom_id res chain seq x y z
N MET A 1 36.02 -13.31 -17.50
CA MET A 1 34.82 -13.55 -18.35
C MET A 1 34.32 -14.93 -17.96
N THR A 2 33.16 -15.15 -17.33
CA THR A 2 31.82 -14.61 -17.53
C THR A 2 31.09 -14.36 -16.21
N ASN A 3 30.52 -13.15 -16.11
CA ASN A 3 29.40 -12.70 -15.29
C ASN A 3 28.95 -13.55 -14.09
N LYS A 4 29.38 -13.15 -12.89
CA LYS A 4 28.49 -13.19 -11.71
C LYS A 4 27.46 -12.05 -11.84
N LYS A 5 26.44 -12.23 -12.68
CA LYS A 5 25.18 -11.47 -12.57
C LYS A 5 24.17 -12.33 -11.82
N ALA A 6 24.41 -12.49 -10.52
CA ALA A 6 23.29 -12.73 -9.60
C ALA A 6 22.50 -11.42 -9.58
N LEU A 7 21.26 -11.46 -10.09
CA LEU A 7 20.38 -10.34 -10.37
C LEU A 7 19.86 -9.61 -9.10
N TYR A 8 20.65 -9.49 -8.03
CA TYR A 8 20.25 -8.81 -6.79
C TYR A 8 21.45 -8.64 -5.85
N THR A 9 22.54 -8.07 -6.35
CA THR A 9 23.67 -7.67 -5.51
C THR A 9 23.48 -6.23 -5.04
N HIS A 10 23.42 -6.07 -3.71
CA HIS A 10 23.20 -4.84 -2.92
C HIS A 10 21.74 -4.49 -2.59
N VAL A 11 21.06 -5.34 -1.82
CA VAL A 11 19.88 -4.92 -1.06
C VAL A 11 20.39 -4.14 0.16
N SER A 12 20.65 -2.84 -0.02
CA SER A 12 20.76 -1.91 1.11
C SER A 12 19.44 -1.98 1.88
N GLU A 13 19.50 -2.48 3.12
CA GLU A 13 18.50 -2.41 4.18
C GLU A 13 17.10 -1.98 3.71
N ILE A 14 16.28 -2.94 3.30
CA ILE A 14 14.85 -2.68 3.09
C ILE A 14 14.27 -2.41 4.47
N ASP A 15 13.97 -1.15 4.74
CA ASP A 15 13.17 -0.75 5.88
C ASP A 15 11.83 -1.53 5.86
N HIS A 16 11.73 -2.51 6.74
CA HIS A 16 10.56 -3.39 6.88
C HIS A 16 9.45 -2.75 7.72
N GLU A 17 9.47 -1.43 7.92
CA GLU A 17 8.42 -0.73 8.64
C GLU A 17 7.06 -0.89 7.93
N LYS A 18 6.08 -1.38 8.71
CA LYS A 18 4.71 -1.63 8.25
C LYS A 18 3.84 -0.44 8.61
N TYR A 19 3.10 0.04 7.63
CA TYR A 19 2.11 1.09 7.78
C TYR A 19 0.71 0.53 7.56
N TRP A 20 -0.28 1.14 8.21
CA TRP A 20 -1.69 0.82 7.96
C TRP A 20 -2.35 1.91 7.15
N ILE A 21 -3.15 1.49 6.19
CA ILE A 21 -4.04 2.42 5.51
C ILE A 21 -5.16 2.81 6.48
N MET A 22 -5.36 4.10 6.67
CA MET A 22 -6.45 4.65 7.47
C MET A 22 -7.66 4.92 6.58
N CYS A 23 -8.86 4.64 7.06
CA CYS A 23 -10.08 4.94 6.31
C CYS A 23 -10.24 6.47 6.16
N PRO A 24 -10.43 6.99 4.94
CA PRO A 24 -10.52 8.43 4.72
C PRO A 24 -11.81 9.08 5.28
N VAL A 25 -12.82 8.26 5.65
CA VAL A 25 -14.10 8.73 6.17
C VAL A 25 -14.10 8.80 7.70
N CYS A 26 -13.70 7.72 8.38
CA CYS A 26 -13.75 7.64 9.84
C CYS A 26 -12.38 7.69 10.54
N ASN A 27 -11.30 7.82 9.76
CA ASN A 27 -9.92 7.69 10.23
C ASN A 27 -9.65 6.41 11.04
N GLY A 28 -10.46 5.37 10.83
CA GLY A 28 -10.30 4.07 11.45
C GLY A 28 -9.22 3.26 10.75
N LYS A 29 -8.39 2.58 11.54
CA LYS A 29 -7.40 1.61 11.05
C LYS A 29 -8.08 0.53 10.19
N THR A 30 -7.66 0.38 8.95
CA THR A 30 -8.14 -0.71 8.08
C THR A 30 -7.34 -2.00 8.29
N ARG A 31 -7.75 -3.08 7.65
CA ARG A 31 -7.02 -4.36 7.68
C ARG A 31 -5.84 -4.41 6.70
N VAL A 32 -5.62 -3.36 5.91
CA VAL A 32 -4.60 -3.33 4.86
C VAL A 32 -3.31 -2.75 5.42
N GLN A 33 -2.26 -3.56 5.36
CA GLN A 33 -0.89 -3.19 5.69
C GLN A 33 -0.10 -2.98 4.40
N ILE A 34 0.78 -1.99 4.40
CA ILE A 34 1.66 -1.65 3.29
C ILE A 34 3.07 -1.36 3.82
N TYR A 35 4.08 -1.58 2.98
CA TYR A 35 5.43 -1.09 3.19
C TYR A 35 5.64 0.23 2.43
N LYS A 36 6.73 0.94 2.73
CA LYS A 36 7.08 2.21 2.08
C LYS A 36 7.10 2.14 0.55
N ASN A 37 7.56 1.03 -0.01
CA ASN A 37 7.66 0.77 -1.45
C ASN A 37 6.44 0.04 -2.04
N THR A 38 5.39 -0.19 -1.26
CA THR A 38 4.18 -0.86 -1.79
C THR A 38 3.47 0.06 -2.77
N ILE A 39 3.14 -0.48 -3.94
CA ILE A 39 2.32 0.19 -4.96
C ILE A 39 1.01 -0.58 -5.09
N LEU A 40 -0.11 0.13 -4.92
CA LEU A 40 -1.46 -0.38 -5.18
C LEU A 40 -2.11 0.49 -6.26
N MET A 41 -2.77 -0.12 -7.23
CA MET A 41 -3.49 0.59 -8.29
C MET A 41 -4.92 0.09 -8.34
N ASN A 42 -5.89 1.01 -8.38
CA ASN A 42 -7.34 0.74 -8.41
C ASN A 42 -7.77 -0.29 -7.35
N PHE A 43 -7.15 -0.25 -6.17
CA PHE A 43 -7.35 -1.24 -5.12
C PHE A 43 -8.64 -0.96 -4.32
N PRO A 44 -9.54 -1.94 -4.14
CA PRO A 44 -10.74 -1.78 -3.33
C PRO A 44 -10.41 -1.85 -1.83
N LEU A 45 -10.31 -0.70 -1.18
CA LEU A 45 -10.15 -0.57 0.26
C LEU A 45 -11.50 -0.66 0.98
N PHE A 46 -11.75 -1.78 1.65
CA PHE A 46 -12.91 -1.95 2.54
C PHE A 46 -12.65 -1.40 3.95
N CYS A 47 -13.59 -0.62 4.48
CA CYS A 47 -13.59 -0.19 5.87
C CYS A 47 -14.62 -0.98 6.71
N PRO A 48 -14.22 -1.76 7.72
CA PRO A 48 -15.16 -2.54 8.53
C PRO A 48 -16.03 -1.69 9.47
N LYS A 49 -15.64 -0.43 9.75
CA LYS A 49 -16.43 0.51 10.57
C LYS A 49 -17.52 1.20 9.73
N CYS A 50 -17.14 1.77 8.58
CA CYS A 50 -18.06 2.49 7.70
C CYS A 50 -18.87 1.57 6.77
N LYS A 51 -18.41 0.34 6.56
CA LYS A 51 -18.96 -0.63 5.60
C LYS A 51 -18.90 -0.18 4.13
N PHE A 52 -18.04 0.77 3.79
CA PHE A 52 -17.83 1.23 2.41
C PHE A 52 -16.57 0.66 1.79
N VAL A 53 -16.57 0.61 0.45
CA VAL A 53 -15.41 0.29 -0.37
C VAL A 53 -14.97 1.55 -1.12
N HIS A 54 -13.70 1.92 -0.97
CA HIS A 54 -13.09 2.99 -1.74
C HIS A 54 -12.10 2.41 -2.74
N ILE A 55 -12.13 2.85 -3.99
CA ILE A 55 -11.07 2.54 -4.94
C ILE A 55 -9.93 3.54 -4.69
N ILE A 56 -8.75 3.02 -4.37
CA ILE A 56 -7.57 3.82 -4.05
C ILE A 56 -6.36 3.43 -4.89
N ASP A 57 -5.46 4.38 -5.06
CA ASP A 57 -4.08 4.14 -5.44
C ASP A 57 -3.16 4.43 -4.24
N VAL A 58 -2.09 3.66 -4.12
CA VAL A 58 -1.02 3.88 -3.14
C VAL A 58 0.32 3.89 -3.85
N LYS A 59 1.13 4.92 -3.61
CA LYS A 59 2.53 4.99 -4.04
C LYS A 59 3.34 5.81 -3.04
N GLU A 60 4.47 5.29 -2.56
CA GLU A 60 5.34 5.98 -1.60
C GLU A 60 4.56 6.47 -0.35
N LEU A 61 3.70 5.61 0.20
CA LEU A 61 2.77 5.89 1.32
C LEU A 61 1.72 6.99 1.05
N LYS A 62 1.69 7.59 -0.14
CA LYS A 62 0.64 8.53 -0.54
C LYS A 62 -0.58 7.75 -1.04
N ILE A 63 -1.74 8.11 -0.52
CA ILE A 63 -3.02 7.48 -0.85
C ILE A 63 -3.85 8.46 -1.67
N THR A 64 -4.30 8.03 -2.85
CA THR A 64 -5.23 8.78 -3.69
C THR A 64 -6.55 8.03 -3.77
N ILE A 65 -7.66 8.69 -3.47
CA ILE A 65 -9.00 8.10 -3.56
C ILE A 65 -9.55 8.41 -4.94
N LYS A 66 -9.87 7.37 -5.73
CA LYS A 66 -10.43 7.51 -7.07
C LYS A 66 -11.96 7.51 -7.09
N SER A 67 -12.58 6.64 -6.29
CA SER A 67 -14.03 6.60 -6.14
C SER A 67 -14.44 5.96 -4.83
N ALA A 68 -15.65 6.25 -4.36
CA ALA A 68 -16.31 5.53 -3.28
C ALA A 68 -17.52 4.81 -3.87
N ARG A 69 -17.61 3.50 -3.67
CA ARG A 69 -18.80 2.72 -4.02
C ARG A 69 -19.47 2.25 -2.74
N ARG A 70 -20.78 2.53 -2.63
CA ARG A 70 -21.61 2.17 -1.49
C ARG A 70 -21.94 0.68 -1.53
#